data_AF-A0A7L5ZE01-F1
#
_entry.id   AF-A0A7L5ZE01-F1
#
_cell.length_a   1.000
_cell.length_b   1.000
_cell.length_c   1.000
_cell.angle_alpha   90.00
_cell.angle_beta   90.00
_cell.angle_gamma   90.00
#
_symmetry.space_group_name_H-M   'P 1'
#
loop_
_entity.id
_entity.type
_entity.pdbx_description
1 polymer ?
#
loop_
_entity_poly.entity_id
_entity_poly.type
_entity_poly.pdbx_seq_one_letter_code
_entity_poly.pdbx_strand_id
1 'polypeptide(L)' 'MEVSDDGVGGVPGDAALPALTDRVLAVGGSLTVHSPPGTGTTITAVI' A
#
# COMPACT_ATOMS: atom_id res chain seq x y z
N MET A 1 2.45 10.25 2.71
CA MET A 1 1.00 10.26 2.44
C MET A 1 0.43 8.90 2.83
N GLU A 2 -0.80 8.89 3.34
CA GLU A 2 -1.49 7.68 3.76
C GLU A 2 -2.91 7.66 3.18
N VAL A 3 -3.36 6.48 2.75
CA VAL A 3 -4.74 6.20 2.35
C VAL A 3 -5.18 4.94 3.08
N SER A 4 -6.35 4.98 3.71
CA SER A 4 -6.92 3.85 4.43
C SER A 4 -8.38 3.62 4.05
N ASP A 5 -8.78 2.36 4.12
CA ASP A 5 -10.17 1.90 4.07
C ASP A 5 -10.47 0.96 5.24
N ASP A 6 -11.75 0.73 5.51
CA ASP A 6 -12.28 -0.17 6.53
C ASP A 6 -12.95 -1.43 5.93
N GLY A 7 -12.50 -1.82 4.73
CA GLY A 7 -13.00 -2.99 4.01
C GLY A 7 -12.55 -4.32 4.60
N VAL A 8 -12.67 -5.40 3.81
CA VAL A 8 -12.36 -6.76 4.27
C VAL A 8 -10.87 -7.01 4.54
N GLY A 9 -9.97 -6.19 3.99
CA GLY A 9 -8.52 -6.40 4.07
C GLY A 9 -8.08 -7.78 3.56
N GLY A 10 -6.93 -8.26 4.03
CA GLY A 10 -6.41 -9.60 3.75
C GLY A 10 -5.55 -9.71 2.50
N VAL A 11 -5.08 -8.57 1.99
CA VAL A 11 -4.14 -8.54 0.87
C VAL A 11 -2.72 -8.86 1.39
N PRO A 12 -1.97 -9.79 0.76
CA PRO A 12 -0.59 -10.07 1.14
C PRO A 12 0.25 -8.78 1.19
N GLY A 13 1.18 -8.65 2.14
CA GLY A 13 2.00 -7.44 2.29
C GLY A 13 2.90 -7.14 1.09
N ASP A 14 3.16 -8.14 0.25
CA ASP A 14 3.86 -8.05 -1.02
C ASP A 14 2.91 -7.94 -2.24
N ALA A 15 1.59 -7.93 -2.02
CA ALA A 15 0.64 -7.79 -3.10
C ALA A 15 0.83 -6.43 -3.75
N ALA A 16 1.34 -6.50 -4.98
CA ALA A 16 1.86 -5.34 -5.65
C ALA A 16 0.73 -4.47 -6.17
N LEU A 17 0.87 -3.16 -5.97
CA LEU A 17 0.35 -2.14 -6.86
C LEU A 17 1.49 -1.77 -7.82
N PRO A 18 1.91 -2.66 -8.75
CA PRO A 18 3.22 -2.57 -9.42
C PRO A 18 3.41 -1.24 -10.15
N ALA A 19 2.37 -0.72 -10.79
CA ALA A 19 2.42 0.59 -11.44
C ALA A 19 2.58 1.75 -10.45
N LEU A 20 1.99 1.67 -9.25
CA LEU A 20 2.14 2.69 -8.22
C LEU A 20 3.52 2.58 -7.55
N THR A 21 3.95 1.36 -7.25
CA THR A 21 5.29 1.08 -6.71
C THR A 21 6.37 1.63 -7.63
N ASP A 22 6.29 1.34 -8.94
CA ASP A 22 7.23 1.85 -9.94
C ASP A 22 7.29 3.38 -9.94
N ARG A 23 6.14 4.05 -9.93
CA ARG A 23 6.06 5.52 -9.91
C ARG A 23 6.64 6.14 -8.64
N VAL A 24 6.42 5.53 -7.47
CA VAL A 24 6.96 6.01 -6.20
C VAL A 24 8.47 5.77 -6.13
N LEU A 25 8.95 4.61 -6.61
CA LEU A 25 10.39 4.32 -6.70
C LEU A 25 11.11 5.25 -7.68
N ALA A 26 10.49 5.62 -8.80
CA ALA A 26 11.06 6.51 -9.80
C ALA A 26 11.39 7.92 -9.27
N VAL A 27 10.74 8.34 -8.18
CA VAL A 27 11.00 9.61 -7.49
C VAL A 27 11.85 9.45 -6.22
N GLY A 28 12.42 8.25 -5.99
CA GLY A 28 13.25 7.95 -4.81
C GLY A 28 12.45 7.64 -3.54
N GLY A 29 11.14 7.42 -3.66
CA GLY A 29 10.24 7.15 -2.55
C GLY A 29 10.14 5.68 -2.15
N SER A 30 9.23 5.40 -1.23
CA SER A 30 8.85 4.04 -0.82
C SER A 30 7.33 3.89 -0.70
N LEU A 31 6.83 2.68 -0.95
CA LEU A 31 5.42 2.31 -0.84
C LEU A 31 5.29 1.08 0.07
N THR A 32 4.35 1.09 1.01
CA THR A 32 4.06 -0.04 1.90
C THR A 32 2.56 -0.28 1.96
N VAL A 33 2.15 -1.55 1.97
CA VAL A 33 0.76 -1.98 2.09
C VAL A 33 0.60 -2.82 3.34
N HIS A 34 -0.35 -2.46 4.20
CA HIS A 34 -0.74 -3.21 5.38
C HIS A 34 -2.23 -3.55 5.28
N SER A 35 -2.55 -4.84 5.12
CA SER A 35 -3.93 -5.29 4.91
C SER A 35 -4.23 -6.56 5.73
N PRO A 36 -4.31 -6.46 7.06
CA PRO A 36 -4.77 -7.59 7.87
C PRO A 36 -6.21 -7.97 7.47
N PRO A 37 -6.57 -9.26 7.46
CA PRO A 37 -7.96 -9.66 7.28
C PRO A 37 -8.88 -9.05 8.34
N GLY A 38 -9.99 -8.45 7.90
CA GLY A 38 -11.04 -7.90 8.75
C GLY A 38 -10.80 -6.49 9.31
N THR A 39 -9.70 -5.82 8.94
CA THR A 39 -9.36 -4.48 9.46
C THR A 39 -9.19 -3.43 8.37
N GLY A 40 -9.55 -3.75 7.12
CA GLY A 40 -9.31 -2.89 5.96
C GLY A 40 -7.87 -2.92 5.45
N THR A 41 -7.55 -1.95 4.59
CA THR A 41 -6.21 -1.78 4.02
C THR A 41 -5.68 -0.38 4.30
N THR A 42 -4.40 -0.28 4.61
CA THR A 42 -3.67 0.98 4.71
C THR A 42 -2.49 0.96 3.74
N ILE A 43 -2.37 2.01 2.93
CA ILE A 43 -1.28 2.22 1.98
C ILE A 43 -0.54 3.48 2.40
N THR A 44 0.78 3.36 2.58
CA THR A 44 1.66 4.47 2.94
C THR A 44 2.67 4.70 1.84
N ALA A 45 2.78 5.94 1.37
CA ALA A 45 3.78 6.38 0.41
C ALA A 45 4.67 7.48 1.02
N VAL A 46 5.99 7.35 0.89
CA VAL A 46 6.98 8.37 1.25
C VAL A 46 7.67 8.81 -0.03
N ILE A 47 7.81 10.12 -0.23
CA ILE A 47 8.41 10.74 -1.42
C ILE A 47 9.30 11.88 -0.95
#